data_AF-H1L010-F1
#
_entry.id   AF-H1L010-F1
#
_cell.length_a   1.000
_cell.length_b   1.000
_cell.length_c   1.000
_cell.angle_alpha   90.00
_cell.angle_beta   90.00
_cell.angle_gamma   90.00
#
_symmetry.space_group_name_H-M   'P 1'
#
loop_
_entity.id
_entity.type
_entity.pdbx_description
1 polymer ?
#
loop_
_entity_poly.entity_id
_entity_poly.type
_entity_poly.pdbx_seq_one_letter_code
_entity_poly.pdbx_strand_id
1 'polypeptide(L)'
;MRYLKLLTIILILIPCTDALTIGEKPSLVDTVIVTNDNWVDCLAIVDYAYHSDAIILQTEKDGLNPKIEEIIKIINPKRIIIIGGPEAVSDNVEKKLEEYAPVIRIWGNDRVETSEKIIEYQLKNNIYLNYCLVDGYNFDDVVSVSNFYTPCYISLRVLNPKYTIRVYENNTVKIYTNYREFVGEYDRDCVLEIPGEIILLKKPKYHVKYCYNCNLSTFGCEDVDVYNFKYGILINKNTPTAMLLSKYLKVPAVLNGDTIIYLRDNPIESSIAVAVDILVLNKAKELYKNSGNAQQAIDEAKTQLWAKKLPVEEYNIPYEYAKNYIEN
;
A
#
# COMPACT_ATOMS: atom_id res chain seq x y z
N MET A 1 -61.32 -46.52 -9.49
CA MET A 1 -60.18 -46.06 -10.31
C MET A 1 -60.14 -44.54 -10.23
N ARG A 2 -59.40 -43.96 -9.26
CA ARG A 2 -57.99 -43.53 -9.33
C ARG A 2 -57.78 -42.34 -10.28
N TYR A 3 -57.59 -41.14 -9.73
CA TYR A 3 -56.57 -40.16 -10.13
C TYR A 3 -56.40 -39.16 -8.97
N LEU A 4 -55.41 -39.41 -8.10
CA LEU A 4 -54.94 -38.47 -7.08
C LEU A 4 -53.69 -37.81 -7.66
N LYS A 5 -53.74 -36.50 -7.93
CA LYS A 5 -52.58 -35.71 -8.39
C LYS A 5 -51.54 -35.65 -7.28
N LEU A 6 -50.38 -36.27 -7.47
CA LEU A 6 -49.20 -36.02 -6.64
C LEU A 6 -48.58 -34.69 -7.09
N LEU A 7 -48.61 -33.70 -6.20
CA LEU A 7 -47.85 -32.46 -6.34
C LEU A 7 -46.45 -32.73 -5.78
N THR A 8 -45.43 -32.83 -6.64
CA THR A 8 -44.05 -33.00 -6.20
C THR A 8 -43.47 -31.62 -5.89
N ILE A 9 -43.33 -31.29 -4.60
CA ILE A 9 -42.58 -30.12 -4.16
C ILE A 9 -41.09 -30.45 -4.30
N ILE A 10 -40.42 -29.84 -5.27
CA ILE A 10 -38.97 -29.89 -5.41
C ILE A 10 -38.40 -28.87 -4.41
N LEU A 11 -37.85 -29.38 -3.31
CA LEU A 11 -37.09 -28.60 -2.34
C LEU A 11 -35.73 -28.27 -2.98
N ILE A 12 -35.58 -27.06 -3.52
CA ILE A 12 -34.30 -26.57 -4.04
C ILE A 12 -33.39 -26.34 -2.83
N LEU A 13 -32.40 -27.23 -2.67
CA LEU A 13 -31.29 -27.03 -1.75
C LEU A 13 -30.48 -25.83 -2.21
N ILE A 14 -30.68 -24.69 -1.56
CA ILE A 14 -29.74 -23.57 -1.58
C ILE A 14 -28.47 -24.06 -0.88
N PRO A 15 -27.28 -24.05 -1.52
CA PRO A 15 -26.05 -24.31 -0.79
C PRO A 15 -25.83 -23.15 0.18
N CYS A 16 -26.14 -23.41 1.45
CA CYS A 16 -25.84 -22.53 2.56
C CYS A 16 -24.32 -22.44 2.70
N THR A 17 -23.86 -21.20 2.82
CA THR A 17 -22.49 -20.72 2.97
C THR A 17 -21.63 -21.51 3.95
N ASP A 18 -20.33 -21.54 3.65
CA ASP A 18 -19.19 -21.97 4.48
C ASP A 18 -19.54 -22.10 5.97
N ALA A 19 -19.75 -23.34 6.41
CA ALA A 19 -19.95 -23.64 7.81
C ALA A 19 -18.64 -23.39 8.55
N LEU A 20 -18.61 -22.33 9.37
CA LEU A 20 -17.53 -22.06 10.31
C LEU A 20 -17.34 -23.31 11.20
N THR A 21 -16.16 -23.91 11.16
CA THR A 21 -15.76 -24.99 12.06
C THR A 21 -15.83 -24.48 13.49
N ILE A 22 -16.63 -25.13 14.34
CA ILE A 22 -16.83 -24.76 15.75
C ILE A 22 -15.46 -24.82 16.45
N GLY A 23 -14.83 -23.65 16.66
CA GLY A 23 -13.53 -23.51 17.30
C GLY A 23 -12.56 -22.53 16.63
N GLU A 24 -12.73 -22.21 15.34
CA GLU A 24 -11.87 -21.24 14.66
C GLU A 24 -12.34 -19.80 14.90
N LYS A 25 -11.42 -18.94 15.36
CA LYS A 25 -11.66 -17.51 15.46
C LYS A 25 -11.70 -16.93 14.04
N PRO A 26 -12.82 -16.36 13.57
CA PRO A 26 -12.88 -15.81 12.22
C PRO A 26 -11.91 -14.63 12.09
N SER A 27 -11.22 -14.58 10.95
CA SER A 27 -10.32 -13.47 10.60
C SER A 27 -11.09 -12.16 10.46
N LEU A 28 -10.50 -11.06 10.93
CA LEU A 28 -11.05 -9.71 10.68
C LEU A 28 -10.68 -9.19 9.29
N VAL A 29 -9.48 -9.50 8.81
CA VAL A 29 -9.01 -9.26 7.43
C VAL A 29 -8.09 -10.39 7.00
N ASP A 30 -8.23 -10.86 5.77
CA ASP A 30 -7.47 -12.03 5.32
C ASP A 30 -5.97 -11.75 5.17
N THR A 31 -5.58 -10.51 4.87
CA THR A 31 -4.20 -10.11 4.62
C THR A 31 -3.78 -8.95 5.52
N VAL A 32 -2.68 -9.14 6.26
CA VAL A 32 -1.98 -8.05 6.96
C VAL A 32 -0.65 -7.82 6.25
N ILE A 33 -0.36 -6.57 5.94
CA ILE A 33 0.92 -6.16 5.36
C ILE A 33 1.75 -5.54 6.49
N VAL A 34 2.98 -6.01 6.65
CA VAL A 34 3.94 -5.48 7.63
C VAL A 34 5.11 -4.86 6.87
N THR A 35 5.47 -3.64 7.20
CA THR A 35 6.61 -2.93 6.60
C THR A 35 7.37 -2.13 7.65
N ASN A 36 8.56 -1.66 7.31
CA ASN A 36 9.33 -0.77 8.18
C ASN A 36 8.58 0.55 8.49
N ASP A 37 9.10 1.29 9.45
CA ASP A 37 8.64 2.62 9.86
C ASP A 37 9.01 3.74 8.87
N ASN A 38 9.54 3.40 7.69
CA ASN A 38 9.83 4.35 6.62
C ASN A 38 8.67 4.40 5.59
N TRP A 39 8.47 5.57 5.00
CA TRP A 39 7.39 5.83 4.06
C TRP A 39 7.53 5.08 2.73
N VAL A 40 8.75 4.77 2.31
CA VAL A 40 9.07 4.36 0.93
C VAL A 40 8.35 3.08 0.55
N ASP A 41 8.55 2.03 1.33
CA ASP A 41 7.96 0.71 1.11
C ASP A 41 6.45 0.73 1.40
N CYS A 42 6.03 1.51 2.40
CA CYS A 42 4.62 1.70 2.74
C CYS A 42 3.84 2.32 1.58
N LEU A 43 4.30 3.43 1.00
CA LEU A 43 3.60 4.08 -0.13
C LEU A 43 3.57 3.20 -1.38
N ALA A 44 4.62 2.41 -1.62
CA ALA A 44 4.70 1.53 -2.78
C ALA A 44 3.65 0.40 -2.78
N ILE A 45 3.21 -0.05 -1.60
CA ILE A 45 2.27 -1.17 -1.46
C ILE A 45 0.80 -0.73 -1.31
N VAL A 46 0.52 0.57 -1.15
CA VAL A 46 -0.84 1.06 -0.79
C VAL A 46 -1.92 0.60 -1.77
N ASP A 47 -1.69 0.70 -3.09
CA ASP A 47 -2.72 0.31 -4.06
C ASP A 47 -3.01 -1.19 -4.01
N TYR A 48 -1.98 -2.03 -3.82
CA TYR A 48 -2.21 -3.46 -3.60
C TYR A 48 -3.03 -3.68 -2.33
N ALA A 49 -2.70 -2.98 -1.23
CA ALA A 49 -3.41 -3.13 0.03
C ALA A 49 -4.89 -2.78 -0.12
N TYR A 50 -5.19 -1.66 -0.79
CA TYR A 50 -6.55 -1.22 -1.08
C TYR A 50 -7.31 -2.25 -1.93
N HIS A 51 -6.72 -2.74 -3.01
CA HIS A 51 -7.39 -3.68 -3.92
C HIS A 51 -7.50 -5.12 -3.40
N SER A 52 -6.80 -5.45 -2.31
CA SER A 52 -6.84 -6.77 -1.68
C SER A 52 -7.50 -6.79 -0.29
N ASP A 53 -8.20 -5.70 0.07
CA ASP A 53 -8.81 -5.49 1.39
C ASP A 53 -7.85 -5.76 2.55
N ALA A 54 -6.57 -5.42 2.35
CA ALA A 54 -5.51 -5.60 3.32
C ALA A 54 -5.33 -4.34 4.16
N ILE A 55 -4.80 -4.51 5.37
CA ILE A 55 -4.31 -3.41 6.19
C ILE A 55 -2.79 -3.35 6.16
N ILE A 56 -2.22 -2.17 6.45
CA ILE A 56 -0.78 -1.96 6.57
C ILE A 56 -0.45 -1.60 8.01
N LEU A 57 0.50 -2.33 8.61
CA LEU A 57 1.06 -2.09 9.92
C LEU A 57 2.55 -1.80 9.78
N GLN A 58 3.04 -0.74 10.42
CA GLN A 58 4.45 -0.39 10.43
C GLN A 58 5.11 -0.85 11.72
N THR A 59 6.35 -1.34 11.62
CA THR A 59 7.13 -1.86 12.76
C THR A 59 8.58 -1.38 12.68
N GLU A 60 9.28 -1.37 13.81
CA GLU A 60 10.72 -1.14 13.85
C GLU A 60 11.49 -2.31 13.19
N LYS A 61 12.69 -2.02 12.66
CA LYS A 61 13.53 -3.00 11.95
C LYS A 61 13.80 -4.29 12.73
N ASP A 62 14.30 -4.14 13.95
CA ASP A 62 14.89 -5.25 14.73
C ASP A 62 13.93 -5.83 15.77
N GLY A 63 12.69 -5.35 15.83
CA GLY A 63 11.71 -5.77 16.83
C GLY A 63 10.28 -5.60 16.35
N LEU A 64 9.48 -6.64 16.54
CA LEU A 64 8.04 -6.55 16.34
C LEU A 64 7.45 -5.79 17.53
N ASN A 65 6.91 -4.60 17.29
CA ASN A 65 6.30 -3.80 18.33
C ASN A 65 5.18 -4.61 19.04
N PRO A 66 5.14 -4.67 20.38
CA PRO A 66 4.11 -5.43 21.10
C PRO A 66 2.67 -5.04 20.75
N LYS A 67 2.41 -3.75 20.44
CA LYS A 67 1.07 -3.29 20.02
C LYS A 67 0.69 -3.87 18.65
N ILE A 68 1.65 -3.94 17.73
CA ILE A 68 1.45 -4.51 16.39
C ILE A 68 1.21 -6.02 16.50
N GLU A 69 2.00 -6.70 17.33
CA GLU A 69 1.82 -8.13 17.63
C GLU A 69 0.42 -8.42 18.20
N GLU A 70 -0.05 -7.61 19.15
CA GLU A 70 -1.40 -7.73 19.71
C GLU A 70 -2.48 -7.54 18.64
N ILE A 71 -2.35 -6.53 17.78
CA ILE A 71 -3.30 -6.29 16.69
C ILE A 71 -3.34 -7.47 15.71
N ILE A 72 -2.18 -8.04 15.34
CA ILE A 72 -2.11 -9.21 14.47
C ILE A 72 -2.83 -10.41 15.11
N LYS A 73 -2.63 -10.66 16.42
CA LYS A 73 -3.37 -11.70 17.16
C LYS A 73 -4.88 -11.45 17.18
N ILE A 74 -5.29 -10.19 17.30
CA ILE A 74 -6.71 -9.81 17.31
C ILE A 74 -7.34 -10.08 15.93
N ILE A 75 -6.66 -9.68 14.86
CA ILE A 75 -7.09 -9.85 13.48
C ILE A 75 -7.17 -11.33 13.09
N ASN A 76 -6.20 -12.13 13.52
CA ASN A 76 -6.06 -13.54 13.12
C ASN A 76 -6.02 -13.71 11.58
N PRO A 77 -5.06 -13.07 10.89
CA PRO A 77 -5.04 -13.03 9.44
C PRO A 77 -4.77 -14.40 8.81
N LYS A 78 -5.21 -14.60 7.57
CA LYS A 78 -4.92 -15.83 6.81
C LYS A 78 -3.50 -15.83 6.23
N ARG A 79 -2.92 -14.65 6.01
CA ARG A 79 -1.54 -14.47 5.55
C ARG A 79 -0.97 -13.13 6.01
N ILE A 80 0.34 -13.08 6.16
CA ILE A 80 1.10 -11.86 6.39
C ILE A 80 2.02 -11.62 5.19
N ILE A 81 2.08 -10.39 4.71
CA ILE A 81 3.00 -9.97 3.65
C ILE A 81 3.99 -8.99 4.25
N ILE A 82 5.28 -9.31 4.22
CA ILE A 82 6.34 -8.39 4.59
C ILE A 82 6.79 -7.63 3.34
N ILE A 83 6.86 -6.30 3.42
CA ILE A 83 7.49 -5.47 2.39
C ILE A 83 8.83 -4.97 2.89
N GLY A 84 9.85 -5.11 2.04
CA GLY A 84 11.22 -4.71 2.33
C GLY A 84 12.12 -5.88 2.73
N GLY A 85 13.41 -5.72 2.49
CA GLY A 85 14.43 -6.74 2.78
C GLY A 85 14.74 -6.88 4.26
N PRO A 86 15.69 -7.76 4.65
CA PRO A 86 16.09 -7.96 6.04
C PRO A 86 16.61 -6.69 6.74
N GLU A 87 17.15 -5.73 5.97
CA GLU A 87 17.59 -4.43 6.49
C GLU A 87 16.43 -3.48 6.82
N ALA A 88 15.25 -3.73 6.26
CA ALA A 88 14.01 -2.99 6.53
C ALA A 88 13.20 -3.66 7.66
N VAL A 89 12.97 -4.97 7.53
CA VAL A 89 12.27 -5.79 8.51
C VAL A 89 13.10 -7.05 8.71
N SER A 90 13.74 -7.17 9.88
CA SER A 90 14.71 -8.25 10.14
C SER A 90 14.10 -9.65 10.03
N ASP A 91 14.94 -10.64 9.79
CA ASP A 91 14.54 -12.06 9.78
C ASP A 91 13.97 -12.51 11.15
N ASN A 92 14.36 -11.84 12.24
CA ASN A 92 13.81 -12.10 13.56
C ASN A 92 12.35 -11.64 13.68
N VAL A 93 12.00 -10.52 13.05
CA VAL A 93 10.60 -10.05 12.97
C VAL A 93 9.78 -11.01 12.10
N GLU A 94 10.32 -11.43 10.95
CA GLU A 94 9.68 -12.43 10.09
C GLU A 94 9.38 -13.74 10.82
N LYS A 95 10.37 -14.32 11.51
CA LYS A 95 10.17 -15.54 12.31
C LYS A 95 9.09 -15.41 13.37
N LYS A 96 8.96 -14.24 14.01
CA LYS A 96 7.88 -13.96 14.96
C LYS A 96 6.52 -13.88 14.26
N LEU A 97 6.46 -13.31 13.06
CA LEU A 97 5.23 -13.18 12.28
C LEU A 97 4.72 -14.55 11.78
N GLU A 98 5.63 -15.49 11.49
CA GLU A 98 5.31 -16.87 11.10
C GLU A 98 4.54 -17.65 12.18
N GLU A 99 4.61 -17.23 13.45
CA GLU A 99 3.82 -17.82 14.54
C GLU A 99 2.31 -17.49 14.41
N TYR A 100 1.94 -16.47 13.64
CA TYR A 100 0.56 -15.99 13.51
C TYR A 100 -0.13 -16.40 12.20
N ALA A 101 0.61 -16.40 11.09
CA ALA A 101 0.10 -16.79 9.78
C ALA A 101 1.26 -17.10 8.81
N PRO A 102 1.01 -17.79 7.69
CA PRO A 102 1.99 -17.92 6.61
C PRO A 102 2.50 -16.53 6.15
N VAL A 103 3.82 -16.38 6.08
CA VAL A 103 4.49 -15.14 5.70
C VAL A 103 5.00 -15.21 4.25
N ILE A 104 4.81 -14.12 3.50
CA ILE A 104 5.42 -13.89 2.20
C ILE A 104 6.22 -12.59 2.27
N ARG A 105 7.50 -12.62 1.90
CA ARG A 105 8.33 -11.40 1.81
C ARG A 105 8.47 -10.93 0.36
N ILE A 106 8.19 -9.66 0.12
CA ILE A 106 8.37 -8.98 -1.17
C ILE A 106 9.41 -7.87 -1.00
N TRP A 107 10.54 -7.99 -1.69
CA TRP A 107 11.65 -7.05 -1.55
C TRP A 107 12.61 -7.08 -2.74
N GLY A 108 13.37 -6.00 -2.90
CA GLY A 108 14.52 -5.89 -3.79
C GLY A 108 15.71 -5.23 -3.09
N ASN A 109 16.85 -5.11 -3.79
CA ASN A 109 18.08 -4.56 -3.19
C ASN A 109 17.98 -3.06 -2.87
N ASP A 110 17.05 -2.36 -3.50
CA ASP A 110 16.72 -0.97 -3.23
C ASP A 110 15.22 -0.73 -3.44
N ARG A 111 14.78 0.51 -3.19
CA ARG A 111 13.37 0.91 -3.34
C ARG A 111 12.81 0.75 -4.75
N VAL A 112 13.65 0.84 -5.77
CA VAL A 112 13.23 0.67 -7.17
C VAL A 112 12.90 -0.79 -7.42
N GLU A 113 13.80 -1.69 -7.00
CA GLU A 113 13.56 -3.13 -7.12
C GLU A 113 12.41 -3.61 -6.23
N THR A 114 12.27 -3.10 -5.00
CA THR A 114 11.12 -3.44 -4.14
C THR A 114 9.81 -3.01 -4.79
N SER A 115 9.72 -1.78 -5.32
CA SER A 115 8.54 -1.31 -6.07
C SER A 115 8.24 -2.19 -7.28
N GLU A 116 9.26 -2.58 -8.06
CA GLU A 116 9.11 -3.52 -9.17
C GLU A 116 8.57 -4.89 -8.70
N LYS A 117 9.07 -5.43 -7.58
CA LYS A 117 8.58 -6.70 -7.02
C LYS A 117 7.15 -6.63 -6.51
N ILE A 118 6.73 -5.48 -5.98
CA ILE A 118 5.34 -5.24 -5.62
C ILE A 118 4.45 -5.29 -6.86
N ILE A 119 4.86 -4.62 -7.95
CA ILE A 119 4.12 -4.63 -9.22
C ILE A 119 4.04 -6.04 -9.80
N GLU A 120 5.14 -6.78 -9.82
CA GLU A 120 5.16 -8.19 -10.24
C GLU A 120 4.16 -9.03 -9.43
N TYR A 121 4.08 -8.79 -8.12
CA TYR A 121 3.17 -9.50 -7.24
C TYR A 121 1.70 -9.10 -7.47
N GLN A 122 1.41 -7.81 -7.67
CA GLN A 122 0.07 -7.32 -8.06
C GLN A 122 -0.41 -8.01 -9.34
N LEU A 123 0.41 -8.01 -10.38
CA LEU A 123 0.07 -8.61 -11.67
C LEU A 123 -0.18 -10.12 -11.56
N LYS A 124 0.62 -10.84 -10.75
CA LYS A 124 0.41 -12.27 -10.46
C LYS A 124 -0.91 -12.56 -9.73
N ASN A 125 -1.43 -11.58 -8.99
CA ASN A 125 -2.73 -11.67 -8.32
C ASN A 125 -3.88 -11.08 -9.16
N ASN A 126 -3.66 -10.86 -10.47
CA ASN A 126 -4.63 -10.29 -11.42
C ASN A 126 -5.11 -8.87 -11.05
N ILE A 127 -4.28 -8.11 -10.35
CA ILE A 127 -4.52 -6.70 -10.04
C ILE A 127 -3.80 -5.87 -11.10
N TYR A 128 -4.57 -5.24 -11.99
CA TYR A 128 -4.05 -4.40 -13.09
C TYR A 128 -4.37 -2.93 -12.80
N LEU A 129 -3.32 -2.12 -12.67
CA LEU A 129 -3.41 -0.72 -12.26
C LEU A 129 -2.78 0.20 -13.30
N ASN A 130 -3.07 1.50 -13.18
CA ASN A 130 -2.45 2.52 -14.03
C ASN A 130 -1.16 3.00 -13.37
N TYR A 131 -0.03 2.52 -13.87
CA TYR A 131 1.29 2.88 -13.33
C TYR A 131 1.81 4.20 -13.88
N CYS A 132 2.52 4.96 -13.05
CA CYS A 132 3.23 6.17 -13.43
C CYS A 132 4.66 6.13 -12.85
N LEU A 133 5.67 6.34 -13.70
CA LEU A 133 7.06 6.43 -13.26
C LEU A 133 7.26 7.69 -12.42
N VAL A 134 7.87 7.51 -11.25
CA VAL A 134 8.12 8.60 -10.31
C VAL A 134 9.45 8.39 -9.60
N ASP A 135 10.17 9.47 -9.27
CA ASP A 135 11.38 9.36 -8.48
C ASP A 135 11.06 8.83 -7.08
N GLY A 136 11.40 7.57 -6.82
CA GLY A 136 11.12 6.92 -5.54
C GLY A 136 11.91 7.53 -4.38
N TYR A 137 12.83 8.46 -4.64
CA TYR A 137 13.58 9.21 -3.65
C TYR A 137 12.93 10.56 -3.29
N ASN A 138 11.92 10.99 -4.05
CA ASN A 138 11.16 12.21 -3.78
C ASN A 138 9.78 11.85 -3.20
N PHE A 139 9.59 12.17 -1.91
CA PHE A 139 8.35 11.89 -1.19
C PHE A 139 7.15 12.63 -1.79
N ASP A 140 7.32 13.91 -2.10
CA ASP A 140 6.24 14.76 -2.58
C ASP A 140 5.73 14.28 -3.95
N ASP A 141 6.66 13.89 -4.82
CA ASP A 141 6.35 13.32 -6.13
C ASP A 141 5.52 12.03 -6.00
N VAL A 142 5.95 11.12 -5.12
CA VAL A 142 5.25 9.84 -4.87
C VAL A 142 3.83 10.08 -4.37
N VAL A 143 3.64 10.97 -3.39
CA VAL A 143 2.30 11.28 -2.84
C VAL A 143 1.40 11.92 -3.91
N SER A 144 1.96 12.85 -4.70
CA SER A 144 1.21 13.58 -5.73
C SER A 144 0.67 12.64 -6.81
N VAL A 145 1.50 11.70 -7.27
CA VAL A 145 1.13 10.67 -8.25
C VAL A 145 0.11 9.68 -7.66
N SER A 146 0.25 9.30 -6.40
CA SER A 146 -0.55 8.26 -5.72
C SER A 146 -2.06 8.58 -5.61
N ASN A 147 -2.45 9.84 -5.79
CA ASN A 147 -3.85 10.27 -5.87
C ASN A 147 -4.55 9.77 -7.16
N PHE A 148 -3.81 9.57 -8.24
CA PHE A 148 -4.36 9.32 -9.58
C PHE A 148 -3.81 8.04 -10.23
N TYR A 149 -2.60 7.65 -9.87
CA TYR A 149 -1.87 6.52 -10.45
C TYR A 149 -1.22 5.70 -9.34
N THR A 150 -0.80 4.48 -9.69
CA THR A 150 0.06 3.67 -8.84
C THR A 150 1.51 4.05 -9.09
N PRO A 151 2.26 4.52 -8.07
CA PRO A 151 3.62 4.96 -8.27
C PRO A 151 4.53 3.77 -8.59
N CYS A 152 5.25 3.88 -9.69
CA CYS A 152 6.29 2.94 -10.08
C CYS A 152 7.64 3.62 -9.91
N TYR A 153 8.40 3.19 -8.89
CA TYR A 153 9.61 3.93 -8.52
C TYR A 153 10.71 3.79 -9.55
N ILE A 154 11.38 4.90 -9.81
CA ILE A 154 12.66 4.96 -10.51
C ILE A 154 13.71 5.61 -9.60
N SER A 155 14.99 5.48 -9.97
CA SER A 155 16.06 6.33 -9.45
C SER A 155 16.45 7.31 -10.54
N LEU A 156 16.37 8.61 -10.24
CA LEU A 156 16.85 9.68 -11.11
C LEU A 156 18.10 10.30 -10.51
N ARG A 157 19.18 10.38 -11.29
CA ARG A 157 20.37 11.17 -10.90
C ARG A 157 20.76 12.09 -12.03
N VAL A 158 20.91 13.38 -11.70
CA VAL A 158 21.46 14.39 -12.60
C VAL A 158 22.89 14.68 -12.16
N LEU A 159 23.85 14.40 -13.03
CA LEU A 159 25.28 14.56 -12.75
C LEU A 159 25.88 15.65 -13.64
N ASN A 160 26.91 16.31 -13.12
CA ASN A 160 27.68 17.28 -13.90
C ASN A 160 28.74 16.55 -14.76
N PRO A 161 28.74 16.73 -16.10
CA PRO A 161 29.70 16.08 -17.00
C PRO A 161 31.16 16.38 -16.64
N LYS A 162 31.47 17.56 -16.08
CA LYS A 162 32.83 17.96 -15.68
C LYS A 162 33.42 17.03 -14.62
N TYR A 163 32.58 16.44 -13.77
CA TYR A 163 33.00 15.60 -12.65
C TYR A 163 32.62 14.13 -12.83
N THR A 164 32.21 13.74 -14.05
CA THR A 164 31.66 12.41 -14.33
C THR A 164 32.40 11.74 -15.49
N ILE A 165 33.00 10.59 -15.19
CA ILE A 165 33.64 9.71 -16.17
C ILE A 165 32.62 8.65 -16.59
N ARG A 166 32.50 8.40 -17.89
CA ARG A 166 31.58 7.43 -18.47
C ARG A 166 32.38 6.45 -19.32
N VAL A 167 32.29 5.16 -19.00
CA VAL A 167 32.96 4.09 -19.72
C VAL A 167 31.89 3.28 -20.43
N TYR A 168 31.87 3.37 -21.76
CA TYR A 168 30.87 2.72 -22.59
C TYR A 168 31.33 1.31 -22.97
N GLU A 169 30.52 0.30 -22.64
CA GLU A 169 30.79 -1.12 -22.95
C GLU A 169 29.54 -1.72 -23.60
N ASN A 170 29.62 -2.33 -24.78
CA ASN A 170 28.50 -2.98 -25.50
C ASN A 170 27.11 -2.33 -25.32
N ASN A 171 26.34 -2.78 -24.32
CA ASN A 171 24.98 -2.32 -24.01
C ASN A 171 24.86 -1.51 -22.70
N THR A 172 25.95 -1.32 -21.96
CA THR A 172 25.98 -0.62 -20.68
C THR A 172 26.92 0.60 -20.69
N VAL A 173 26.77 1.43 -19.67
CA VAL A 173 27.63 2.57 -19.36
C VAL A 173 27.99 2.49 -17.88
N LYS A 174 29.28 2.38 -17.59
CA LYS A 174 29.80 2.47 -16.22
C LYS A 174 30.12 3.92 -15.89
N ILE A 175 29.59 4.39 -14.78
CA ILE A 175 29.75 5.77 -14.32
C ILE A 175 30.71 5.81 -13.15
N TYR A 176 31.65 6.75 -13.20
CA TYR A 176 32.61 7.03 -12.14
C TYR A 176 32.67 8.53 -11.84
N THR A 177 33.07 8.88 -10.62
CA THR A 177 33.44 10.26 -10.28
C THR A 177 34.76 10.64 -10.96
N ASN A 178 35.11 11.93 -10.98
CA ASN A 178 36.42 12.40 -11.42
C ASN A 178 37.58 11.89 -10.53
N TYR A 179 37.29 11.34 -9.36
CA TYR A 179 38.23 10.64 -8.48
C TYR A 179 38.28 9.11 -8.73
N ARG A 180 37.63 8.63 -9.79
CA ARG A 180 37.53 7.20 -10.18
C ARG A 180 36.76 6.32 -9.20
N GLU A 181 35.92 6.90 -8.35
CA GLU A 181 35.00 6.13 -7.52
C GLU A 181 33.85 5.62 -8.38
N PHE A 182 33.50 4.34 -8.25
CA PHE A 182 32.42 3.73 -9.01
C PHE A 182 31.06 4.20 -8.50
N VAL A 183 30.23 4.74 -9.39
CA VAL A 183 28.88 5.24 -9.09
C VAL A 183 27.84 4.18 -9.41
N GLY A 184 27.98 3.49 -10.54
CA GLY A 184 27.05 2.46 -10.98
C GLY A 184 27.22 2.06 -12.43
N GLU A 185 26.56 0.98 -12.81
CA GLU A 185 26.44 0.50 -14.19
C GLU A 185 24.98 0.61 -14.62
N TYR A 186 24.78 1.17 -15.82
CA TYR A 186 23.46 1.49 -16.36
C TYR A 186 23.33 0.96 -17.77
N ASP A 187 22.14 0.52 -18.17
CA ASP A 187 21.84 0.26 -19.57
C ASP A 187 21.97 1.55 -20.38
N ARG A 188 22.41 1.45 -21.64
CA ARG A 188 22.61 2.63 -22.50
C ARG A 188 21.35 3.47 -22.70
N ASP A 189 20.18 2.84 -22.77
CA ASP A 189 18.89 3.54 -22.90
C ASP A 189 18.46 4.26 -21.61
N CYS A 190 19.20 4.07 -20.52
CA CYS A 190 19.00 4.71 -19.22
C CYS A 190 20.02 5.83 -18.94
N VAL A 191 20.87 6.17 -19.90
CA VAL A 191 21.84 7.27 -19.79
C VAL A 191 21.56 8.30 -20.88
N LEU A 192 21.18 9.51 -20.47
CA LEU A 192 20.94 10.62 -21.38
C LEU A 192 21.97 11.73 -21.12
N GLU A 193 22.72 12.10 -22.17
CA GLU A 193 23.65 13.22 -22.12
C GLU A 193 23.05 14.43 -22.85
N ILE A 194 22.88 15.53 -22.14
CA ILE A 194 22.42 16.82 -22.67
C ILE A 194 23.42 17.93 -22.32
N PRO A 195 23.40 19.08 -23.00
CA PRO A 195 24.35 20.15 -22.70
C PRO A 195 24.36 20.55 -21.22
N GLY A 196 25.46 20.24 -20.53
CA GLY A 196 25.68 20.59 -19.12
C GLY A 196 25.29 19.51 -18.10
N GLU A 197 24.63 18.43 -18.51
CA GLU A 197 24.07 17.43 -17.59
C GLU A 197 24.17 16.00 -18.14
N ILE A 198 24.29 15.03 -17.23
CA ILE A 198 24.14 13.60 -17.52
C ILE A 198 23.02 13.08 -16.63
N ILE A 199 21.95 12.60 -17.24
CA ILE A 199 20.80 12.05 -16.54
C ILE A 199 20.92 10.53 -16.56
N LEU A 200 20.94 9.94 -15.36
CA LEU A 200 20.97 8.50 -15.15
C LEU A 200 19.64 8.04 -14.59
N LEU A 201 19.10 6.99 -15.19
CA LEU A 201 17.85 6.37 -14.80
C LEU A 201 18.11 4.94 -14.31
N LYS A 202 17.50 4.54 -13.21
CA LYS A 202 17.21 3.12 -12.95
C LYS A 202 15.69 2.95 -13.01
N LYS A 203 15.19 2.23 -14.02
CA LYS A 203 13.75 1.99 -14.23
C LYS A 203 13.40 0.51 -14.05
N PRO A 204 12.12 0.18 -13.77
CA PRO A 204 11.63 -1.20 -13.84
C PRO A 204 11.84 -1.80 -15.24
N LYS A 205 11.81 -3.13 -15.33
CA LYS A 205 11.92 -3.87 -16.59
C LYS A 205 10.67 -3.76 -17.48
N TYR A 206 9.55 -3.32 -16.93
CA TYR A 206 8.28 -3.19 -17.64
C TYR A 206 8.14 -1.82 -18.30
N HIS A 207 7.46 -1.79 -19.45
CA HIS A 207 7.11 -0.54 -20.10
C HIS A 207 5.97 0.14 -19.32
N VAL A 208 6.25 1.34 -18.80
CA VAL A 208 5.27 2.19 -18.14
C VAL A 208 5.03 3.40 -19.03
N LYS A 209 3.76 3.62 -19.38
CA LYS A 209 3.34 4.64 -20.34
C LYS A 209 3.52 6.06 -19.78
N TYR A 210 3.20 6.26 -18.51
CA TYR A 210 3.11 7.56 -17.86
C TYR A 210 4.33 7.85 -16.98
N CYS A 211 4.72 9.11 -16.86
CA CYS A 211 5.73 9.55 -15.90
C CYS A 211 5.35 10.89 -15.26
N TYR A 212 5.88 11.14 -14.07
CA TYR A 212 5.79 12.42 -13.40
C TYR A 212 7.21 12.98 -13.23
N ASN A 213 7.46 14.14 -13.87
CA ASN A 213 8.72 14.91 -13.97
C ASN A 213 9.17 15.03 -15.44
N CYS A 214 9.43 16.27 -15.88
CA CYS A 214 9.82 16.57 -17.27
C CYS A 214 11.15 15.91 -17.69
N ASN A 215 12.05 15.59 -16.75
CA ASN A 215 13.25 14.83 -17.07
C ASN A 215 12.91 13.37 -17.45
N LEU A 216 11.84 12.79 -16.92
CA LEU A 216 11.42 11.43 -17.28
C LEU A 216 10.75 11.37 -18.64
N SER A 217 10.02 12.40 -19.05
CA SER A 217 9.39 12.44 -20.36
C SER A 217 10.42 12.47 -21.50
N THR A 218 11.65 12.93 -21.24
CA THR A 218 12.76 12.82 -22.20
C THR A 218 13.15 11.37 -22.55
N PHE A 219 12.76 10.40 -21.73
CA PHE A 219 12.94 8.96 -21.97
C PHE A 219 11.76 8.31 -22.71
N GLY A 220 10.82 9.10 -23.24
CA GLY A 220 9.72 8.63 -24.08
C GLY A 220 8.44 8.24 -23.34
N CYS A 221 8.31 8.59 -22.06
CA CYS A 221 7.07 8.46 -21.30
C CYS A 221 6.17 9.69 -21.46
N GLU A 222 4.85 9.50 -21.40
CA GLU A 222 3.86 10.57 -21.41
C GLU A 222 3.82 11.26 -20.04
N ASP A 223 4.11 12.56 -20.01
CA ASP A 223 4.04 13.36 -18.78
C ASP A 223 2.59 13.49 -18.30
N VAL A 224 2.37 13.34 -17.00
CA VAL A 224 1.04 13.46 -16.40
C VAL A 224 0.88 14.79 -15.68
N ASP A 225 -0.26 15.43 -15.90
CA ASP A 225 -0.67 16.58 -15.10
C ASP A 225 -1.28 16.09 -13.78
N VAL A 226 -0.56 16.32 -12.68
CA VAL A 226 -1.07 16.13 -11.32
C VAL A 226 -1.13 17.49 -10.65
N TYR A 227 -2.19 17.70 -9.88
CA TYR A 227 -2.41 18.95 -9.18
C TYR A 227 -2.56 18.71 -7.68
N ASN A 228 -2.15 19.70 -6.90
CA ASN A 228 -2.26 19.66 -5.46
C ASN A 228 -3.67 20.02 -5.01
N PHE A 229 -4.20 19.25 -4.08
CA PHE A 229 -5.46 19.56 -3.40
C PHE A 229 -5.17 20.44 -2.18
N LYS A 230 -6.07 21.39 -1.89
CA LYS A 230 -5.97 22.25 -0.70
C LYS A 230 -6.58 21.63 0.57
N TYR A 231 -7.41 20.60 0.38
CA TYR A 231 -8.20 19.97 1.42
C TYR A 231 -8.18 18.46 1.20
N GLY A 232 -7.88 17.69 2.23
CA GLY A 232 -7.81 16.22 2.15
C GLY A 232 -7.26 15.55 3.39
N ILE A 233 -6.63 14.38 3.23
CA ILE A 233 -5.90 13.72 4.32
C ILE A 233 -4.43 14.10 4.22
N LEU A 234 -3.90 14.77 5.25
CA LEU A 234 -2.51 15.19 5.28
C LEU A 234 -1.59 13.97 5.41
N ILE A 235 -0.62 13.87 4.52
CA ILE A 235 0.38 12.80 4.52
C ILE A 235 1.76 13.41 4.69
N ASN A 236 2.49 12.90 5.68
CA ASN A 236 3.90 13.20 5.87
C ASN A 236 4.69 11.88 5.92
N LYS A 237 6.01 11.99 6.08
CA LYS A 237 6.91 10.81 6.09
C LYS A 237 6.67 9.86 7.26
N ASN A 238 5.99 10.30 8.32
CA ASN A 238 5.64 9.52 9.50
C ASN A 238 4.18 9.03 9.50
N THR A 239 3.37 9.41 8.50
CA THR A 239 1.97 8.97 8.36
C THR A 239 1.67 8.36 6.98
N PRO A 240 2.58 7.58 6.36
CA PRO A 240 2.40 7.11 4.98
C PRO A 240 1.16 6.21 4.79
N THR A 241 0.74 5.49 5.84
CA THR A 241 -0.48 4.67 5.84
C THR A 241 -1.76 5.48 5.64
N ALA A 242 -1.73 6.80 5.90
CA ALA A 242 -2.84 7.70 5.62
C ALA A 242 -3.25 7.68 4.13
N MET A 243 -2.33 7.32 3.22
CA MET A 243 -2.63 7.15 1.79
C MET A 243 -3.57 5.96 1.54
N LEU A 244 -3.52 4.92 2.39
CA LEU A 244 -4.49 3.83 2.31
C LEU A 244 -5.87 4.33 2.72
N LEU A 245 -5.94 5.06 3.83
CA LEU A 245 -7.19 5.62 4.34
C LEU A 245 -7.84 6.60 3.34
N SER A 246 -7.02 7.39 2.64
CA SER A 246 -7.50 8.33 1.61
C SER A 246 -8.25 7.59 0.49
N LYS A 247 -7.75 6.42 0.06
CA LYS A 247 -8.40 5.56 -0.94
C LYS A 247 -9.71 4.96 -0.43
N TYR A 248 -9.74 4.49 0.82
CA TYR A 248 -10.98 4.00 1.45
C TYR A 248 -12.05 5.10 1.49
N LEU A 249 -11.70 6.31 1.94
CA LEU A 249 -12.66 7.40 2.07
C LEU A 249 -12.97 8.13 0.76
N LYS A 250 -12.24 7.84 -0.32
CA LYS A 250 -12.29 8.58 -1.60
C LYS A 250 -12.04 10.08 -1.39
N VAL A 251 -11.11 10.40 -0.50
CA VAL A 251 -10.66 11.76 -0.20
C VAL A 251 -9.23 11.89 -0.70
N PRO A 252 -8.84 12.98 -1.38
CA PRO A 252 -7.47 13.13 -1.85
C PRO A 252 -6.47 13.20 -0.68
N ALA A 253 -5.28 12.65 -0.91
CA ALA A 253 -4.11 12.90 -0.09
C ALA A 253 -3.53 14.28 -0.39
N VAL A 254 -3.10 14.99 0.66
CA VAL A 254 -2.46 16.31 0.55
C VAL A 254 -1.13 16.36 1.28
N LEU A 255 -0.19 17.14 0.75
CA LEU A 255 1.11 17.42 1.38
C LEU A 255 1.07 18.64 2.31
N ASN A 256 0.08 19.52 2.11
CA ASN A 256 -0.16 20.70 2.93
C ASN A 256 -1.64 21.14 2.81
N GLY A 257 -2.07 22.03 3.70
CA GLY A 257 -3.43 22.57 3.71
C GLY A 257 -4.29 21.99 4.82
N ASP A 258 -5.61 22.09 4.63
CA ASP A 258 -6.60 21.71 5.64
C ASP A 258 -6.79 20.19 5.62
N THR A 259 -6.80 19.57 6.80
CA THR A 259 -7.02 18.13 6.94
C THR A 259 -8.25 17.76 7.74
N ILE A 260 -8.87 16.65 7.35
CA ILE A 260 -10.09 16.12 7.96
C ILE A 260 -9.82 15.13 9.08
N ILE A 261 -8.64 14.52 9.08
CA ILE A 261 -8.24 13.47 10.01
C ILE A 261 -6.83 13.82 10.49
N TYR A 262 -6.65 13.81 11.81
CA TYR A 262 -5.36 14.07 12.44
C TYR A 262 -4.79 12.77 12.97
N LEU A 263 -3.68 12.33 12.38
CA LEU A 263 -2.92 11.17 12.83
C LEU A 263 -1.74 11.64 13.68
N ARG A 264 -1.33 10.80 14.63
CA ARG A 264 -0.10 11.05 15.41
C ARG A 264 1.10 10.99 14.47
N ASP A 265 2.07 11.88 14.70
CA ASP A 265 3.30 11.96 13.90
C ASP A 265 4.28 10.83 14.29
N ASN A 266 3.85 9.59 14.12
CA ASN A 266 4.58 8.37 14.43
C ASN A 266 4.11 7.25 13.48
N PRO A 267 5.01 6.60 12.71
CA PRO A 267 4.62 5.57 11.73
C PRO A 267 3.83 4.41 12.33
N ILE A 268 4.23 3.94 13.51
CA ILE A 268 3.63 2.78 14.15
C ILE A 268 2.25 3.15 14.68
N GLU A 269 2.15 4.22 15.48
CA GLU A 269 0.86 4.64 16.05
C GLU A 269 -0.15 5.08 14.97
N SER A 270 0.32 5.76 13.92
CA SER A 270 -0.54 6.14 12.80
C SER A 270 -1.01 4.92 12.00
N SER A 271 -0.14 3.93 11.75
CA SER A 271 -0.54 2.68 11.10
C SER A 271 -1.59 1.89 11.90
N ILE A 272 -1.50 1.91 13.23
CA ILE A 272 -2.50 1.32 14.12
C ILE A 272 -3.84 2.04 13.99
N ALA A 273 -3.85 3.37 14.07
CA ALA A 273 -5.08 4.15 13.94
C ALA A 273 -5.76 3.90 12.59
N VAL A 274 -4.99 3.95 11.48
CA VAL A 274 -5.51 3.67 10.13
C VAL A 274 -6.05 2.24 10.00
N ALA A 275 -5.38 1.25 10.56
CA ALA A 275 -5.86 -0.12 10.57
C ALA A 275 -7.19 -0.25 11.33
N VAL A 276 -7.31 0.40 12.49
CA VAL A 276 -8.56 0.44 13.28
C VAL A 276 -9.67 1.13 12.50
N ASP A 277 -9.38 2.26 11.85
CA ASP A 277 -10.35 2.99 11.03
C ASP A 277 -10.92 2.10 9.93
N ILE A 278 -10.05 1.43 9.15
CA ILE A 278 -10.47 0.53 8.07
C ILE A 278 -11.28 -0.66 8.60
N LEU A 279 -10.85 -1.26 9.72
CA LEU A 279 -11.57 -2.37 10.35
C LEU A 279 -12.99 -1.97 10.79
N VAL A 280 -13.14 -0.79 11.41
CA VAL A 280 -14.46 -0.27 11.81
C VAL A 280 -15.30 0.04 10.59
N LEU A 281 -14.75 0.71 9.57
CA LEU A 281 -15.46 1.03 8.33
C LEU A 281 -15.98 -0.22 7.61
N ASN A 282 -15.12 -1.23 7.44
CA ASN A 282 -15.49 -2.50 6.81
C ASN A 282 -16.60 -3.21 7.59
N LYS A 283 -16.46 -3.29 8.93
CA LYS A 283 -17.47 -3.94 9.77
C LYS A 283 -18.79 -3.19 9.78
N ALA A 284 -18.75 -1.86 9.83
CA ALA A 284 -19.94 -1.03 9.76
C ALA A 284 -20.65 -1.19 8.40
N LYS A 285 -19.89 -1.28 7.30
CA LYS A 285 -20.45 -1.55 5.97
C LYS A 285 -21.13 -2.92 5.87
N GLU A 286 -20.60 -3.94 6.54
CA GLU A 286 -21.27 -5.25 6.65
C GLU A 286 -22.60 -5.14 7.42
N LEU A 287 -22.59 -4.50 8.59
CA LEU A 287 -23.77 -4.38 9.47
C LEU A 287 -24.86 -3.49 8.86
N TYR A 288 -24.46 -2.45 8.11
CA TYR A 288 -25.38 -1.55 7.41
C TYR A 288 -26.31 -2.28 6.44
N LYS A 289 -25.86 -3.37 5.81
CA LYS A 289 -26.68 -4.18 4.90
C LYS A 289 -27.95 -4.72 5.56
N ASN A 290 -27.94 -4.89 6.88
CA ASN A 290 -29.08 -5.36 7.66
C ASN A 290 -29.85 -4.21 8.33
N SER A 291 -29.14 -3.19 8.85
CA SER A 291 -29.77 -2.12 9.64
C SER A 291 -30.35 -0.99 8.80
N GLY A 292 -29.75 -0.68 7.63
CA GLY A 292 -30.06 0.51 6.83
C GLY A 292 -29.73 1.83 7.52
N ASN A 293 -29.04 1.82 8.66
CA ASN A 293 -28.69 3.00 9.45
C ASN A 293 -27.18 3.04 9.71
N ALA A 294 -26.49 4.02 9.10
CA ALA A 294 -25.04 4.14 9.16
C ALA A 294 -24.51 4.42 10.57
N GLN A 295 -25.16 5.31 11.33
CA GLN A 295 -24.76 5.62 12.71
C GLN A 295 -24.85 4.37 13.60
N GLN A 296 -25.97 3.66 13.54
CA GLN A 296 -26.15 2.41 14.28
C GLN A 296 -25.09 1.38 13.89
N ALA A 297 -24.80 1.24 12.59
CA ALA A 297 -23.80 0.30 12.10
C ALA A 297 -22.38 0.63 12.59
N ILE A 298 -22.01 1.92 12.67
CA ILE A 298 -20.72 2.37 13.21
C ILE A 298 -20.62 2.04 14.71
N ASP A 299 -21.64 2.38 15.49
CA ASP A 299 -21.63 2.16 16.93
C ASP A 299 -21.58 0.66 17.28
N GLU A 300 -22.32 -0.15 16.52
CA GLU A 300 -22.29 -1.60 16.66
C GLU A 300 -20.94 -2.19 16.23
N ALA A 301 -20.36 -1.74 15.11
CA ALA A 301 -19.03 -2.16 14.66
C ALA A 301 -17.96 -1.87 15.73
N LYS A 302 -17.93 -0.65 16.27
CA LYS A 302 -17.01 -0.27 17.35
C LYS A 302 -17.21 -1.15 18.57
N THR A 303 -18.44 -1.41 18.96
CA THR A 303 -18.76 -2.27 20.12
C THR A 303 -18.26 -3.71 19.91
N GLN A 304 -18.52 -4.30 18.74
CA GLN A 304 -18.10 -5.66 18.42
C GLN A 304 -16.57 -5.80 18.34
N LEU A 305 -15.88 -4.81 17.78
CA LEU A 305 -14.42 -4.79 17.67
C LEU A 305 -13.74 -4.51 19.01
N TRP A 306 -14.31 -3.64 19.84
CA TRP A 306 -13.88 -3.40 21.22
C TRP A 306 -13.97 -4.68 22.07
N ALA A 307 -15.06 -5.45 21.91
CA ALA A 307 -15.20 -6.73 22.60
C ALA A 307 -14.11 -7.76 22.20
N LYS A 308 -13.49 -7.60 21.02
CA LYS A 308 -12.32 -8.37 20.56
C LYS A 308 -10.98 -7.77 21.03
N LYS A 309 -11.02 -6.72 21.86
CA LYS A 309 -9.86 -5.96 22.36
C LYS A 309 -9.14 -5.10 21.31
N LEU A 310 -9.79 -4.80 20.18
CA LEU A 310 -9.24 -3.83 19.25
C LEU A 310 -9.31 -2.42 19.89
N PRO A 311 -8.27 -1.58 19.77
CA PRO A 311 -8.25 -0.24 20.36
C PRO A 311 -9.12 0.75 19.57
N VAL A 312 -10.45 0.57 19.61
CA VAL A 312 -11.42 1.37 18.85
C VAL A 312 -11.49 2.84 19.29
N GLU A 313 -10.84 3.20 20.39
CA GLU A 313 -10.58 4.57 20.81
C GLU A 313 -9.65 5.32 19.84
N GLU A 314 -8.87 4.61 19.03
CA GLU A 314 -8.06 5.20 17.95
C GLU A 314 -8.90 5.56 16.71
N TYR A 315 -10.14 5.07 16.62
CA TYR A 315 -11.05 5.42 15.51
C TYR A 315 -11.35 6.92 15.50
N ASN A 316 -11.05 7.58 14.39
CA ASN A 316 -11.13 9.05 14.31
C ASN A 316 -11.84 9.58 13.05
N ILE A 317 -12.47 8.72 12.25
CA ILE A 317 -13.14 9.14 11.01
C ILE A 317 -14.39 9.97 11.32
N PRO A 318 -14.51 11.21 10.77
CA PRO A 318 -15.73 11.99 10.94
C PRO A 318 -16.94 11.32 10.29
N TYR A 319 -18.10 11.45 10.93
CA TYR A 319 -19.32 10.72 10.57
C TYR A 319 -19.70 10.82 9.08
N GLU A 320 -19.65 12.01 8.48
CA GLU A 320 -20.03 12.20 7.08
C GLU A 320 -19.18 11.37 6.11
N TYR A 321 -17.87 11.24 6.37
CA TYR A 321 -16.96 10.43 5.54
C TYR A 321 -17.20 8.93 5.75
N ALA A 322 -17.40 8.52 7.01
CA ALA A 322 -17.71 7.13 7.34
C ALA A 322 -19.04 6.71 6.70
N LYS A 323 -20.08 7.55 6.81
CA LYS A 323 -21.39 7.34 6.20
C LYS A 323 -21.27 7.18 4.69
N ASN A 324 -20.56 8.08 4.02
CA ASN A 324 -20.37 8.01 2.57
C ASN A 324 -19.69 6.70 2.13
N TYR A 325 -18.73 6.19 2.89
CA TYR A 325 -18.09 4.90 2.62
C TYR A 325 -19.04 3.70 2.86
N ILE A 326 -19.83 3.75 3.92
CA ILE A 326 -20.73 2.66 4.34
C ILE A 326 -21.90 2.51 3.38
N GLU A 327 -22.46 3.63 2.91
CA GLU A 327 -23.64 3.67 2.04
C GLU A 327 -23.33 3.34 0.56
N ASN A 328 -22.05 3.42 0.15
CA ASN A 328 -21.59 3.16 -1.23
C ASN A 328 -20.52 2.07 -1.28
#